data_AF-A0A564WX18-F1
#
_entry.id   AF-A0A564WX18-F1
#
_cell.length_a   1.000
_cell.length_b   1.000
_cell.length_c   1.000
_cell.angle_alpha   90.00
_cell.angle_beta   90.00
_cell.angle_gamma   90.00
#
_symmetry.space_group_name_H-M   'P 1'
#
loop_
_entity.id
_entity.type
_entity.pdbx_description
1 polymer ?
#
loop_
_entity_poly.entity_id
_entity_poly.type
_entity_poly.pdbx_seq_one_letter_code
_entity_poly.pdbx_strand_id
1 'polypeptide(L)'
;MRSFLNELIQQVEVLSMTEILTQILVAAALGFVIYLSYYMSHTGTIYSRKFNTSLVVLAVLTTVVMTAIGNNVALSLGMVGALSIVRFRTAIKDSRDTVYIFWTVVVGLTCGVGDYITAGIGSAIVFLILLVLGRIKNESRMLLIVRGARSTDKRIMSVVSEYFSRRIDLRVENTTEQTVELIYEIPLKIFEKASNRAESIADCLYEIEHVEYVNVVAQDDDISN
;
A
#
# COMPACT_ATOMS: atom_id res chain seq x y z
N MET A 1 -37.44 -15.23 -32.03
CA MET A 1 -36.35 -16.12 -31.53
C MET A 1 -35.19 -16.23 -32.53
N ARG A 2 -35.43 -16.52 -33.82
CA ARG A 2 -34.38 -16.48 -34.86
C ARG A 2 -33.83 -15.08 -35.16
N SER A 3 -34.65 -14.04 -35.11
CA SER A 3 -34.22 -12.63 -35.23
C SER A 3 -33.29 -12.22 -34.08
N PHE A 4 -33.64 -12.59 -32.84
CA PHE A 4 -32.83 -12.35 -31.64
C PHE A 4 -31.48 -13.08 -31.69
N LEU A 5 -31.46 -14.31 -32.21
CA LEU A 5 -30.21 -15.06 -32.45
C LEU A 5 -29.36 -14.42 -33.56
N ASN A 6 -29.99 -13.87 -34.61
CA ASN A 6 -29.26 -13.18 -35.68
C ASN A 6 -28.71 -11.83 -35.23
N GLU A 7 -29.40 -11.08 -34.37
CA GLU A 7 -28.87 -9.85 -33.74
C GLU A 7 -27.68 -10.15 -32.81
N LEU A 8 -27.72 -11.27 -32.08
CA LEU A 8 -26.59 -11.73 -31.26
C LEU A 8 -25.38 -12.18 -32.11
N ILE A 9 -25.60 -12.62 -33.35
CA ILE A 9 -24.53 -13.05 -34.28
C ILE A 9 -23.98 -11.87 -35.10
N GLN A 10 -24.82 -10.88 -35.45
CA GLN A 10 -24.41 -9.68 -36.20
C GLN A 10 -23.64 -8.65 -35.37
N GLN A 11 -23.59 -8.77 -34.05
CA GLN A 11 -22.82 -7.88 -33.16
C GLN A 11 -21.32 -8.18 -33.09
N VAL A 12 -20.79 -9.13 -33.86
CA VAL A 12 -19.33 -9.25 -34.01
C VAL A 12 -18.86 -8.19 -35.01
N GLU A 13 -18.86 -6.93 -34.56
CA GLU A 13 -18.20 -5.86 -35.27
C GLU A 13 -16.71 -6.22 -35.34
N VAL A 14 -16.20 -6.39 -36.55
CA VAL A 14 -14.80 -6.77 -36.75
C VAL A 14 -13.97 -5.54 -36.41
N LEU A 15 -13.42 -5.53 -35.20
CA LEU A 15 -12.53 -4.45 -34.74
C LEU A 15 -11.38 -4.31 -35.73
N SER A 16 -11.18 -3.08 -36.20
CA SER A 16 -10.05 -2.75 -37.05
C SER A 16 -8.74 -2.95 -36.30
N MET A 17 -7.70 -3.42 -36.99
CA MET A 17 -6.35 -3.52 -36.42
C MET A 17 -5.88 -2.20 -35.78
N THR A 18 -6.32 -1.06 -36.36
CA THR A 18 -6.05 0.27 -35.81
C THR A 18 -6.73 0.50 -34.46
N GLU A 19 -7.96 0.02 -34.28
CA GLU A 19 -8.73 0.19 -33.03
C GLU A 19 -8.10 -0.62 -31.90
N ILE A 20 -7.75 -1.88 -32.16
CA ILE A 20 -7.07 -2.75 -31.19
C ILE A 20 -5.75 -2.12 -30.75
N LEU A 21 -4.98 -1.59 -31.70
CA LEU A 21 -3.71 -0.92 -31.39
C LEU A 21 -3.93 0.34 -30.53
N THR A 22 -4.96 1.14 -30.84
CA THR A 22 -5.30 2.33 -30.03
C THR A 22 -5.75 1.97 -28.62
N GLN A 23 -6.56 0.92 -28.45
CA GLN A 23 -7.02 0.45 -27.14
C GLN A 23 -5.85 0.02 -26.26
N ILE A 24 -4.90 -0.74 -26.81
CA ILE A 24 -3.70 -1.18 -26.10
C ILE A 24 -2.80 0.01 -25.74
N LEU A 25 -2.60 0.97 -26.66
CA LEU A 25 -1.79 2.16 -26.41
C LEU A 25 -2.38 3.04 -25.31
N VAL A 26 -3.70 3.27 -25.33
CA VAL A 26 -4.40 4.06 -24.29
C VAL A 26 -4.36 3.35 -22.95
N ALA A 27 -4.57 2.02 -22.93
CA ALA A 27 -4.46 1.23 -21.72
C ALA A 27 -3.05 1.24 -21.13
N ALA A 28 -2.01 1.17 -21.98
CA ALA A 28 -0.62 1.28 -21.54
C ALA A 28 -0.32 2.68 -20.98
N ALA A 29 -0.83 3.74 -21.61
CA ALA A 29 -0.67 5.11 -21.12
C ALA A 29 -1.35 5.32 -19.77
N LEU A 30 -2.58 4.85 -19.58
CA LEU A 30 -3.29 4.92 -18.30
C LEU A 30 -2.67 3.99 -17.25
N GLY A 31 -2.20 2.81 -17.65
CA GLY A 31 -1.41 1.93 -16.78
C GLY A 31 -0.13 2.61 -16.28
N PHE A 32 0.51 3.42 -17.12
CA PHE A 32 1.65 4.24 -16.70
C PHE A 32 1.26 5.37 -15.73
N VAL A 33 0.08 5.97 -15.87
CA VAL A 33 -0.45 6.93 -14.88
C VAL A 33 -0.67 6.24 -13.53
N ILE A 34 -1.21 5.03 -13.51
CA ILE A 34 -1.36 4.22 -12.30
C ILE A 34 0.01 3.90 -11.69
N TYR A 35 0.99 3.54 -12.54
CA TYR A 35 2.37 3.30 -12.11
C TYR A 35 2.99 4.51 -11.40
N LEU A 36 2.79 5.71 -11.98
CA LEU A 36 3.29 6.95 -11.40
C LEU A 36 2.57 7.31 -10.10
N SER A 37 1.25 7.07 -10.05
CA SER A 37 0.45 7.22 -8.82
C SER A 37 0.99 6.35 -7.70
N TYR A 38 1.25 5.09 -7.99
CA TYR A 38 1.75 4.13 -7.02
C TYR A 38 3.13 4.54 -6.52
N TYR A 39 4.02 4.97 -7.42
CA TYR A 39 5.35 5.48 -7.09
C TYR A 39 5.29 6.73 -6.19
N MET A 40 4.38 7.67 -6.47
CA MET A 40 4.29 8.92 -5.71
C MET A 40 3.58 8.75 -4.36
N SER A 41 2.63 7.82 -4.28
CA SER A 41 1.85 7.55 -3.06
C SER A 41 2.60 6.64 -2.07
N HIS A 42 3.44 5.73 -2.53
CA HIS A 42 4.28 4.87 -1.69
C HIS A 42 5.68 5.46 -1.47
N THR A 43 5.79 6.43 -0.55
CA THR A 43 7.08 6.88 -0.03
C THR A 43 7.40 6.14 1.27
N GLY A 44 7.95 4.91 1.17
CA GLY A 44 8.32 4.08 2.33
C GLY A 44 8.83 2.67 1.96
N THR A 45 9.18 1.88 2.97
CA THR A 45 9.74 0.50 2.91
C THR A 45 8.84 -0.54 2.23
N ILE A 46 7.57 -0.21 1.98
CA ILE A 46 6.55 -1.12 1.44
C ILE A 46 6.50 -1.09 -0.12
N TYR A 47 7.31 -0.27 -0.79
CA TYR A 47 7.27 -0.18 -2.26
C TYR A 47 7.88 -1.42 -2.95
N SER A 48 7.03 -2.26 -3.56
CA SER A 48 7.47 -3.37 -4.40
C SER A 48 7.53 -2.97 -5.88
N ARG A 49 8.74 -2.80 -6.42
CA ARG A 49 8.96 -2.56 -7.87
C ARG A 49 8.31 -3.63 -8.74
N LYS A 50 8.36 -4.89 -8.30
CA LYS A 50 7.77 -6.02 -9.03
C LYS A 50 6.25 -5.91 -9.09
N PHE A 51 5.62 -5.45 -8.01
CA PHE A 51 4.17 -5.23 -7.98
C PHE A 51 3.74 -4.09 -8.90
N ASN A 52 4.47 -2.97 -8.87
CA ASN A 52 4.13 -1.81 -9.71
C ASN A 52 4.21 -2.14 -11.21
N THR A 53 5.24 -2.88 -11.64
CA THR A 53 5.31 -3.37 -13.04
C THR A 53 4.16 -4.32 -13.38
N SER A 54 3.77 -5.18 -12.45
CA SER A 54 2.63 -6.10 -12.66
C SER A 54 1.30 -5.37 -12.86
N LEU A 55 1.09 -4.19 -12.27
CA LEU A 55 -0.12 -3.39 -12.50
C LEU A 55 -0.21 -2.93 -13.97
N VAL A 56 0.89 -2.44 -14.56
CA VAL A 56 0.90 -2.02 -15.97
C VAL A 56 0.59 -3.20 -16.89
N VAL A 57 1.21 -4.35 -16.63
CA VAL A 57 0.96 -5.59 -17.39
C VAL A 57 -0.49 -6.03 -17.23
N LEU A 58 -1.04 -5.94 -16.01
CA LEU A 58 -2.43 -6.28 -15.74
C LEU A 58 -3.41 -5.39 -16.51
N ALA A 59 -3.15 -4.08 -16.64
CA ALA A 59 -3.98 -3.15 -17.43
C ALA A 59 -4.04 -3.56 -18.91
N VAL A 60 -2.89 -3.93 -19.48
CA VAL A 60 -2.80 -4.36 -20.88
C VAL A 60 -3.50 -5.71 -21.06
N LEU A 61 -3.28 -6.66 -20.14
CA LEU A 61 -3.94 -7.97 -20.19
C LEU A 61 -5.46 -7.85 -20.10
N THR A 62 -6.00 -7.06 -19.17
CA THR A 62 -7.45 -6.87 -19.03
C THR A 62 -8.04 -6.17 -20.24
N THR A 63 -7.29 -5.26 -20.88
CA THR A 63 -7.68 -4.64 -22.15
C THR A 63 -7.75 -5.67 -23.27
N VAL A 64 -6.69 -6.45 -23.50
CA VAL A 64 -6.67 -7.49 -24.55
C VAL A 64 -7.79 -8.49 -24.35
N VAL A 65 -8.03 -8.89 -23.11
CA VAL A 65 -9.10 -9.81 -22.73
C VAL A 65 -10.48 -9.21 -23.05
N MET A 66 -10.72 -7.93 -22.74
CA MET A 66 -11.99 -7.27 -23.04
C MET A 66 -12.18 -7.01 -24.54
N THR A 67 -11.13 -6.59 -25.24
CA THR A 67 -11.13 -6.44 -26.70
C THR A 67 -11.42 -7.78 -27.39
N ALA A 68 -10.93 -8.90 -26.86
CA ALA A 68 -11.20 -10.24 -27.40
C ALA A 68 -12.64 -10.71 -27.17
N ILE A 69 -13.30 -10.24 -26.10
CA ILE A 69 -14.73 -10.47 -25.87
C ILE A 69 -15.58 -9.68 -26.87
N GLY A 70 -15.14 -8.46 -27.21
CA GLY A 70 -15.86 -7.55 -28.10
C GLY A 70 -17.25 -7.21 -27.57
N ASN A 71 -18.25 -7.16 -28.47
CA ASN A 71 -19.63 -6.82 -28.13
C ASN A 71 -20.50 -8.04 -27.73
N ASN A 72 -19.90 -9.20 -27.48
CA ASN A 72 -20.66 -10.40 -27.15
C ASN A 72 -20.96 -10.47 -25.64
N VAL A 73 -22.15 -10.01 -25.26
CA VAL A 73 -22.63 -10.01 -23.87
C VAL A 73 -22.62 -11.41 -23.24
N ALA A 74 -22.82 -12.48 -24.01
CA ALA A 74 -22.76 -13.85 -23.48
C ALA A 74 -21.32 -14.27 -23.15
N LEU A 75 -20.35 -13.87 -23.97
CA LEU A 75 -18.92 -14.08 -23.72
C LEU A 75 -18.40 -13.23 -22.55
N SER A 76 -18.87 -11.98 -22.43
CA SER A 76 -18.50 -11.10 -21.31
C SER A 76 -18.98 -11.66 -19.97
N LEU A 77 -20.23 -12.12 -19.90
CA LEU A 77 -20.82 -12.68 -18.69
C LEU A 77 -20.11 -13.98 -18.25
N GLY A 78 -19.78 -14.85 -19.21
CA GLY A 78 -19.03 -16.08 -18.95
C GLY A 78 -17.62 -15.82 -18.43
N MET A 79 -16.96 -14.76 -18.92
CA MET A 79 -15.61 -14.43 -18.51
C MET A 79 -15.54 -13.77 -17.13
N VAL A 80 -16.51 -12.92 -16.76
CA VAL A 80 -16.62 -12.41 -15.38
C VAL A 80 -16.78 -13.58 -14.40
N GLY A 81 -17.53 -14.61 -14.76
CA GLY A 81 -17.64 -15.85 -13.99
C GLY A 81 -16.32 -16.62 -13.87
N ALA A 82 -15.56 -16.74 -14.96
CA ALA A 82 -14.24 -17.38 -14.94
C ALA A 82 -13.21 -16.60 -14.08
N LEU A 83 -13.21 -15.27 -14.17
CA LEU A 83 -12.34 -14.40 -13.38
C LEU A 83 -12.66 -14.50 -11.88
N SER A 84 -13.93 -14.73 -11.53
CA SER A 84 -14.39 -15.01 -10.16
C SER A 84 -13.83 -16.31 -9.57
N ILE A 85 -13.42 -17.26 -10.42
CA ILE A 85 -12.80 -18.54 -10.00
C ILE A 85 -11.29 -18.37 -9.77
N VAL A 86 -10.66 -17.36 -10.38
CA VAL A 86 -9.24 -17.05 -10.21
C VAL A 86 -9.00 -16.49 -8.82
N ARG A 87 -8.80 -17.39 -7.85
CA ARG A 87 -8.44 -17.02 -6.48
C ARG A 87 -6.96 -16.69 -6.42
N PHE A 88 -6.65 -15.43 -6.09
CA PHE A 88 -5.32 -15.07 -5.63
C PHE A 88 -4.99 -15.87 -4.37
N ARG A 89 -4.00 -16.77 -4.47
CA ARG A 89 -3.57 -17.65 -3.37
C ARG A 89 -2.67 -16.96 -2.35
N THR A 90 -2.21 -15.75 -2.66
CA THR A 90 -1.40 -14.89 -1.79
C THR A 90 -2.29 -13.84 -1.15
N ALA A 91 -2.23 -13.73 0.19
CA ALA A 91 -2.83 -12.61 0.90
C ALA A 91 -2.20 -11.30 0.40
N ILE A 92 -3.04 -10.36 -0.05
CA ILE A 92 -2.59 -9.03 -0.42
C ILE A 92 -2.27 -8.30 0.89
N LYS A 93 -1.00 -7.94 1.08
CA LYS A 93 -0.46 -7.47 2.36
C LYS A 93 -1.00 -6.10 2.79
N ASP A 94 -1.32 -5.21 1.84
CA ASP A 94 -1.91 -3.90 2.11
C ASP A 94 -3.28 -3.77 1.42
N SER A 95 -4.28 -3.30 2.16
CA SER A 95 -5.60 -2.92 1.61
C SER A 95 -5.50 -1.97 0.42
N ARG A 96 -4.48 -1.09 0.40
CA ARG A 96 -4.24 -0.13 -0.70
C ARG A 96 -3.83 -0.82 -1.99
N ASP A 97 -2.99 -1.84 -1.94
CA ASP A 97 -2.55 -2.60 -3.13
C ASP A 97 -3.74 -3.25 -3.84
N THR A 98 -4.74 -3.70 -3.07
CA THR A 98 -5.98 -4.26 -3.61
C THR A 98 -6.76 -3.21 -4.42
N VAL A 99 -6.84 -1.97 -3.93
CA VAL A 99 -7.51 -0.86 -4.63
C VAL A 99 -6.80 -0.55 -5.95
N TYR A 100 -5.47 -0.58 -5.99
CA TYR A 100 -4.69 -0.39 -7.22
C TYR A 100 -4.95 -1.49 -8.25
N ILE A 101 -5.07 -2.75 -7.82
CA ILE A 101 -5.43 -3.87 -8.70
C ILE A 101 -6.82 -3.65 -9.30
N PHE A 102 -7.82 -3.34 -8.48
CA PHE A 102 -9.18 -3.11 -8.97
C PHE A 102 -9.25 -1.92 -9.91
N TRP A 103 -8.57 -0.81 -9.58
CA TRP A 103 -8.50 0.35 -10.44
C TRP A 103 -7.90 0.02 -11.81
N THR A 104 -6.81 -0.74 -11.83
CA THR A 104 -6.15 -1.23 -13.05
C THR A 104 -7.07 -2.09 -13.89
N VAL A 105 -7.82 -3.02 -13.26
CA VAL A 105 -8.78 -3.89 -13.95
C VAL A 105 -9.89 -3.05 -14.59
N VAL A 106 -10.48 -2.11 -13.84
CA VAL A 106 -11.56 -1.24 -14.35
C VAL A 106 -11.08 -0.38 -15.52
N VAL A 107 -9.87 0.17 -15.45
CA VAL A 107 -9.27 0.96 -16.54
C VAL A 107 -9.06 0.09 -17.79
N GLY A 108 -8.52 -1.11 -17.65
CA GLY A 108 -8.32 -1.97 -18.82
C GLY A 108 -9.63 -2.49 -19.43
N LEU A 109 -10.64 -2.76 -18.62
CA LEU A 109 -11.98 -3.13 -19.12
C LEU A 109 -12.62 -1.97 -19.91
N THR A 110 -12.57 -0.74 -19.37
CA THR A 110 -13.14 0.44 -20.05
C THR A 110 -12.39 0.78 -21.34
N CYS A 111 -11.06 0.65 -21.35
CA CYS A 111 -10.24 0.82 -22.56
C CYS A 111 -10.54 -0.26 -23.61
N GLY A 112 -10.78 -1.51 -23.22
CA GLY A 112 -11.06 -2.60 -24.14
C GLY A 112 -12.44 -2.52 -24.82
N VAL A 113 -13.40 -1.81 -24.22
CA VAL A 113 -14.69 -1.47 -24.85
C VAL A 113 -14.55 -0.28 -25.82
N GLY A 114 -13.48 0.51 -25.71
CA GLY A 114 -13.27 1.73 -26.49
C GLY A 114 -13.82 3.01 -25.84
N ASP A 115 -14.29 2.94 -24.58
CA ASP A 115 -14.72 4.13 -23.83
C ASP A 115 -13.54 4.77 -23.09
N TYR A 116 -12.76 5.54 -23.83
CA TYR A 116 -11.57 6.22 -23.31
C TYR A 116 -11.88 7.40 -22.39
N ILE A 117 -13.04 8.03 -22.56
CA ILE A 117 -13.42 9.23 -21.78
C ILE A 117 -13.71 8.81 -20.34
N THR A 118 -14.52 7.75 -20.17
CA THR A 118 -14.82 7.22 -18.84
C THR A 118 -13.57 6.67 -18.17
N ALA A 119 -12.70 5.98 -18.91
CA ALA A 119 -11.41 5.49 -18.41
C ALA A 119 -10.53 6.64 -17.89
N GLY A 120 -10.42 7.74 -18.64
CA GLY A 120 -9.62 8.90 -18.28
C GLY A 120 -10.16 9.65 -17.06
N ILE A 121 -11.46 9.96 -17.03
CA ILE A 121 -12.09 10.70 -15.92
C ILE A 121 -12.07 9.86 -14.63
N GLY A 122 -12.43 8.58 -14.72
CA GLY A 122 -12.40 7.66 -13.59
C GLY A 122 -10.98 7.52 -13.03
N SER A 123 -9.99 7.38 -13.91
CA SER A 123 -8.57 7.35 -13.52
C SER A 123 -8.14 8.65 -12.84
N ALA A 124 -8.51 9.82 -13.36
CA ALA A 124 -8.15 11.10 -12.76
C ALA A 124 -8.74 11.28 -11.35
N ILE A 125 -10.00 10.89 -11.12
CA ILE A 125 -10.64 10.99 -9.81
C ILE A 125 -9.98 10.04 -8.80
N VAL A 126 -9.78 8.78 -9.17
CA VAL A 126 -9.13 7.79 -8.29
C VAL A 126 -7.70 8.22 -7.97
N PHE A 127 -6.96 8.71 -8.96
CA PHE A 127 -5.63 9.28 -8.79
C PHE A 127 -5.63 10.41 -7.75
N LEU A 128 -6.56 11.36 -7.86
CA LEU A 128 -6.66 12.49 -6.93
C LEU A 128 -6.97 12.03 -5.50
N ILE A 129 -7.91 11.10 -5.34
CA ILE A 129 -8.28 10.53 -4.03
C ILE A 129 -7.08 9.83 -3.39
N LEU A 130 -6.39 8.97 -4.14
CA LEU A 130 -5.22 8.25 -3.65
C LEU A 130 -4.02 9.16 -3.40
N LEU A 131 -3.91 10.27 -4.12
CA LEU A 131 -2.88 11.29 -3.87
C LEU A 131 -3.17 12.05 -2.57
N VAL A 132 -4.40 12.48 -2.34
CA VAL A 132 -4.79 13.21 -1.13
C VAL A 132 -4.73 12.32 0.11
N LEU A 133 -5.27 11.10 0.03
CA LEU A 133 -5.29 10.16 1.16
C LEU A 133 -3.95 9.45 1.37
N GLY A 134 -3.21 9.15 0.31
CA GLY A 134 -1.89 8.53 0.40
C GLY A 134 -0.81 9.43 1.02
N ARG A 135 -1.07 10.75 1.09
CA ARG A 135 -0.24 11.71 1.85
C ARG A 135 -0.38 11.55 3.36
N ILE A 136 -1.39 10.82 3.85
CA ILE A 136 -1.46 10.41 5.25
C ILE A 136 -0.42 9.30 5.44
N LYS A 137 0.83 9.72 5.61
CA LYS A 137 1.94 8.81 5.92
C LYS A 137 1.58 8.01 7.17
N ASN A 138 1.70 6.68 7.10
CA ASN A 138 2.09 5.94 8.30
C ASN A 138 3.44 6.51 8.71
N GLU A 139 3.46 7.27 9.81
CA GLU A 139 4.71 7.71 10.38
C GLU A 139 5.43 6.45 10.83
N SER A 140 6.57 6.14 10.21
CA SER A 140 7.46 5.10 10.71
C SER A 140 7.69 5.36 12.21
N ARG A 141 7.59 4.30 13.01
CA ARG A 141 7.71 4.39 14.45
C ARG A 141 8.99 3.69 14.87
N MET A 142 9.57 4.18 15.94
CA MET A 142 10.76 3.60 16.54
C MET A 142 10.42 3.10 17.93
N LEU A 143 10.83 1.87 18.21
CA LEU A 143 10.69 1.25 19.51
C LEU A 143 11.96 1.51 20.29
N LEU A 144 11.83 2.18 21.42
CA LEU A 144 12.89 2.31 22.42
C LEU A 144 12.63 1.25 23.49
N ILE A 145 13.54 0.28 23.58
CA ILE A 145 13.51 -0.81 24.55
C ILE A 145 14.56 -0.51 25.60
N VAL A 146 14.14 -0.41 26.85
CA VAL A 146 15.02 -0.16 27.99
C VAL A 146 14.83 -1.26 29.01
N ARG A 147 15.91 -1.94 29.39
CA ARG A 147 15.88 -2.92 30.48
C ARG A 147 16.80 -2.50 31.62
N GLY A 148 16.29 -2.56 32.84
CA GLY A 148 17.07 -2.26 34.04
C GLY A 148 16.49 -2.91 35.30
N ALA A 149 17.04 -2.57 36.46
CA ALA A 149 16.52 -3.05 37.74
C ALA A 149 15.11 -2.50 38.03
N ARG A 150 14.30 -3.25 38.78
CA ARG A 150 12.93 -2.85 39.13
C ARG A 150 12.84 -1.53 39.89
N SER A 151 13.88 -1.19 40.67
CA SER A 151 13.97 0.07 41.40
C SER A 151 14.11 1.30 40.51
N THR A 152 14.47 1.10 39.23
CA THR A 152 14.83 2.16 38.30
C THR A 152 13.70 2.58 37.36
N ASP A 153 12.52 1.94 37.41
CA ASP A 153 11.39 2.19 36.51
C ASP A 153 11.01 3.68 36.45
N LYS A 154 10.78 4.32 37.61
CA LYS A 154 10.37 5.72 37.68
C LYS A 154 11.43 6.68 37.13
N ARG A 155 12.71 6.34 37.32
CA ARG A 155 13.84 7.14 36.82
C ARG A 155 13.89 7.06 35.30
N ILE A 156 13.78 5.86 34.73
CA ILE A 156 13.74 5.64 33.28
C ILE A 156 12.56 6.41 32.67
N MET A 157 11.36 6.28 33.23
CA MET A 157 10.17 7.02 32.77
C MET A 157 10.37 8.54 32.78
N SER A 158 11.04 9.07 33.80
CA SER A 158 11.31 10.50 33.93
C SER A 158 12.27 11.00 32.86
N VAL A 159 13.39 10.30 32.67
CA VAL A 159 14.41 10.64 31.64
C VAL A 159 13.82 10.58 30.25
N VAL A 160 13.04 9.54 29.93
CA VAL A 160 12.38 9.42 28.61
C VAL A 160 11.40 10.57 28.38
N SER A 161 10.55 10.88 29.37
CA SER A 161 9.57 11.97 29.23
C SER A 161 10.23 13.35 29.10
N GLU A 162 11.36 13.57 29.77
CA GLU A 162 12.13 14.82 29.71
C GLU A 162 12.84 14.97 28.37
N TYR A 163 13.52 13.91 27.91
CA TYR A 163 14.27 13.91 26.66
C TYR A 163 13.38 14.20 25.46
N PHE A 164 12.21 13.54 25.37
CA PHE A 164 11.24 13.79 24.29
C PHE A 164 10.32 14.99 24.54
N SER A 165 10.42 15.61 25.73
CA SER A 165 9.64 16.79 26.14
C SER A 165 8.12 16.62 26.00
N ARG A 166 7.65 15.36 26.06
CA ARG A 166 6.24 14.93 25.96
C ARG A 166 6.13 13.50 26.50
N ARG A 167 4.94 13.11 26.97
CA ARG A 167 4.64 11.70 27.23
C ARG A 167 4.64 10.92 25.92
N ILE A 168 5.55 9.96 25.82
CA ILE A 168 5.59 8.93 24.78
C ILE A 168 4.69 7.77 25.22
N ASP A 169 4.04 7.11 24.27
CA ASP A 169 3.22 5.94 24.55
C ASP A 169 4.11 4.77 25.02
N LEU A 170 3.86 4.31 26.24
CA LEU A 170 4.40 3.05 26.75
C LEU A 170 3.53 1.92 26.21
N ARG A 171 4.11 1.05 25.37
CA ARG A 171 3.39 -0.06 24.74
C ARG A 171 3.46 -1.34 25.54
N VAL A 172 4.61 -1.59 26.15
CA VAL A 172 4.86 -2.80 26.93
C VAL A 172 5.62 -2.43 28.19
N GLU A 173 5.12 -2.94 29.31
CA GLU A 173 5.81 -2.93 30.60
C GLU A 173 5.89 -4.38 31.07
N ASN A 174 7.09 -4.95 31.01
CA ASN A 174 7.36 -6.29 31.49
C ASN A 174 8.14 -6.20 32.81
N THR A 175 7.49 -6.61 33.90
CA THR A 175 8.10 -6.61 35.23
C THR A 175 8.41 -8.02 35.70
N THR A 176 9.61 -8.24 36.20
CA THR A 176 10.02 -9.43 36.95
C THR A 176 10.33 -9.04 38.40
N GLU A 177 10.68 -9.99 39.26
CA GLU A 177 11.04 -9.68 40.65
C GLU A 177 12.27 -8.76 40.76
N GLN A 178 13.20 -8.86 39.80
CA GLN A 178 14.50 -8.16 39.83
C GLN A 178 14.65 -7.10 38.73
N THR A 179 14.03 -7.30 37.56
CA THR A 179 14.22 -6.45 36.37
C THR A 179 12.91 -5.92 35.81
N VAL A 180 12.97 -4.76 35.17
CA VAL A 180 11.86 -4.15 34.41
C VAL A 180 12.33 -3.87 32.99
N GLU A 181 11.47 -4.16 32.02
CA GLU A 181 11.66 -3.85 30.60
C GLU A 181 10.51 -2.98 30.11
N LEU A 182 10.85 -1.80 29.60
CA LEU A 182 9.93 -0.78 29.13
C LEU A 182 10.12 -0.59 27.63
N ILE A 183 9.04 -0.73 26.87
CA ILE A 183 9.03 -0.54 25.42
C ILE A 183 8.17 0.68 25.10
N TYR A 184 8.82 1.73 24.60
CA TYR A 184 8.19 2.97 24.17
C TYR A 184 8.08 3.02 22.66
N GLU A 185 6.96 3.53 22.16
CA GLU A 185 6.75 3.74 20.73
C GLU A 185 6.81 5.23 20.40
N ILE A 186 7.83 5.60 19.63
CA ILE A 186 8.18 6.98 19.33
C ILE A 186 7.99 7.22 17.82
N PRO A 187 7.18 8.21 17.42
CA PRO A 187 7.10 8.63 16.01
C PRO A 187 8.48 9.08 15.50
N LEU A 188 8.89 8.63 14.30
CA LEU A 188 10.23 8.92 13.73
C LEU A 188 10.55 10.41 13.73
N LYS A 189 9.58 11.27 13.41
CA LYS A 189 9.76 12.74 13.42
C LYS A 189 10.19 13.28 14.78
N ILE A 190 9.65 12.70 15.86
CA ILE A 190 9.99 13.09 17.23
C ILE A 190 11.39 12.58 17.57
N PHE A 191 11.69 11.33 17.19
CA PHE A 191 13.02 10.78 17.42
C PHE A 191 14.11 11.56 16.68
N GLU A 192 13.95 11.84 15.38
CA GLU A 192 14.93 12.61 14.60
C GLU A 192 15.15 14.02 15.19
N LYS A 193 14.06 14.68 15.61
CA LYS A 193 14.14 15.99 16.26
C LYS A 193 14.92 15.92 17.57
N ALA A 194 14.74 14.86 18.35
CA ALA A 194 15.43 14.66 19.62
C ALA A 194 16.88 14.17 19.44
N SER A 195 17.16 13.37 18.41
CA SER A 195 18.50 12.86 18.07
C SER A 195 19.45 13.94 17.54
N ASN A 196 18.93 15.10 17.13
CA ASN A 196 19.74 16.27 16.80
C ASN A 196 20.34 16.98 18.04
N ARG A 197 20.02 16.51 19.26
CA ARG A 197 20.68 16.97 20.49
C ARG A 197 22.10 16.39 20.59
N ALA A 198 22.94 17.03 21.38
CA ALA A 198 24.35 16.65 21.54
C ALA A 198 24.54 15.27 22.21
N GLU A 199 23.62 14.88 23.08
CA GLU A 199 23.62 13.59 23.78
C GLU A 199 22.51 12.69 23.24
N SER A 200 22.81 11.39 23.09
CA SER A 200 21.82 10.41 22.66
C SER A 200 20.96 9.97 23.85
N ILE A 201 19.72 9.57 23.56
CA ILE A 201 18.82 8.99 24.57
C ILE A 201 19.44 7.75 25.25
N ALA A 202 20.27 7.00 24.53
CA ALA A 202 20.96 5.84 25.09
C ALA A 202 21.97 6.27 26.15
N ASP A 203 22.75 7.31 25.89
CA ASP A 203 23.74 7.83 26.85
C ASP A 203 23.06 8.32 28.13
N CYS A 204 21.98 9.13 28.00
CA CYS A 204 21.22 9.60 29.16
C CYS A 204 20.61 8.47 29.99
N LEU A 205 20.24 7.35 29.36
CA LEU A 205 19.70 6.18 30.05
C LEU A 205 20.79 5.33 30.69
N TYR A 206 21.99 5.25 30.10
CA TYR A 206 23.13 4.55 30.68
C TYR A 206 23.73 5.27 31.89
N GLU A 207 23.50 6.57 32.07
CA GLU A 207 23.84 7.29 33.31
C GLU A 207 23.05 6.79 34.53
N ILE A 208 21.92 6.14 34.30
CA ILE A 208 21.11 5.58 35.37
C ILE A 208 21.74 4.26 35.84
N GLU A 209 22.09 4.18 37.12
CA GLU A 209 22.60 2.94 37.72
C GLU A 209 21.64 1.76 37.49
N HIS A 210 22.22 0.60 37.18
CA HIS A 210 21.52 -0.67 36.94
C HIS A 210 20.62 -0.72 35.69
N VAL A 211 20.92 0.08 34.66
CA VAL A 211 20.42 -0.16 33.29
C VAL A 211 21.31 -1.20 32.62
N GLU A 212 20.69 -2.29 32.14
CA GLU A 212 21.40 -3.40 31.50
C GLU A 212 21.65 -3.12 30.02
N TYR A 213 20.61 -2.69 29.29
CA TYR A 213 20.72 -2.32 27.89
C TYR A 213 19.63 -1.34 27.44
N VAL A 214 19.96 -0.61 26.38
CA VAL A 214 19.06 0.29 25.66
C VAL A 214 19.15 -0.04 24.18
N ASN A 215 18.02 -0.38 23.57
CA ASN A 215 17.95 -0.66 22.13
C ASN A 215 16.94 0.28 21.46
N VAL A 216 17.33 0.85 20.33
CA VAL A 216 16.44 1.58 19.44
C VAL A 216 16.23 0.74 18.19
N VAL A 217 14.99 0.31 17.97
CA VAL A 217 14.62 -0.56 16.86
C VAL A 217 13.65 0.20 15.96
N ALA A 218 13.95 0.29 14.67
CA ALA A 218 12.98 0.77 13.70
C ALA A 218 11.88 -0.29 13.55
N GLN A 219 10.64 0.08 13.88
CA GLN A 219 9.50 -0.79 13.63
C GLN A 219 9.08 -0.59 12.17
N ASP A 220 9.40 -1.56 11.33
CA ASP A 220 8.69 -1.74 10.07
C ASP A 220 7.33 -2.36 10.42
N ASP A 221 6.23 -1.74 9.98
CA ASP A 221 4.86 -2.22 10.18
C ASP A 221 4.59 -3.60 9.53
N ASP A 222 5.62 -4.25 8.96
CA ASP A 222 5.56 -5.53 8.25
C ASP A 222 5.49 -6.78 9.17
N ILE A 223 5.44 -6.62 10.50
CA ILE A 223 5.19 -7.72 11.44
C ILE A 223 3.68 -7.84 11.73
N SER A 224 2.90 -8.12 10.70
CA SER A 224 1.56 -8.69 10.85
C SER A 224 1.53 -10.05 10.17
N ASN A 225 1.54 -11.11 10.98
CA ASN A 225 1.37 -12.51 10.58
C ASN A 225 0.12 -12.73 9.71
#